data_AF-A0A950L8P8-F1
#
_entry.id   AF-A0A950L8P8-F1
#
_cell.length_a   1.000
_cell.length_b   1.000
_cell.length_c   1.000
_cell.angle_alpha   90.00
_cell.angle_beta   90.00
_cell.angle_gamma   90.00
#
_symmetry.space_group_name_H-M   'P 1'
#
loop_
_entity.id
_entity.type
_entity.pdbx_description
1 polymer ?
#
loop_
_entity_poly.entity_id
_entity_poly.type
_entity_poly.pdbx_seq_one_letter_code
_entity_poly.pdbx_strand_id
1 'polypeptide(L)' 'MLDRVRSESGLPEDHGSSAPPEGPTPAEAPRSARMYLSGVQALVQLPILQRQRDLEAGLNTAGFISGYRGSPLG' A
#
# COMPACT_ATOMS: atom_id res chain seq x y z
N MET A 1 36.90 -3.73 47.27
CA MET A 1 35.63 -4.34 47.73
C MET A 1 34.51 -3.42 47.28
N LEU A 2 33.75 -3.85 46.26
CA LEU A 2 32.45 -3.31 45.81
C LEU A 2 32.47 -1.88 45.20
N ASP A 3 31.72 -1.52 44.16
CA ASP A 3 30.80 -2.23 43.28
C ASP A 3 30.70 -1.45 41.95
N ARG A 4 30.38 -2.20 40.90
CA ARG A 4 30.10 -1.76 39.54
C ARG A 4 28.72 -1.13 39.50
N VAL A 5 28.62 0.14 39.12
CA VAL A 5 27.39 0.68 38.51
C VAL A 5 27.74 1.43 37.23
N ARG A 6 27.53 0.73 36.11
CA ARG A 6 27.19 1.34 34.83
C ARG A 6 25.82 1.99 35.02
N SER A 7 25.70 3.28 34.74
CA SER A 7 24.40 3.89 34.44
C SER A 7 24.52 4.69 33.15
N GLU A 8 24.20 3.96 32.07
CA GLU A 8 23.33 4.41 30.98
C GLU A 8 23.73 5.69 30.24
N SER A 9 24.74 5.54 29.37
CA SER A 9 24.79 6.26 28.10
C SER A 9 23.74 5.67 27.16
N GLY A 10 22.58 6.33 27.04
CA GLY A 10 21.56 6.00 26.05
C GLY A 10 21.21 7.25 25.27
N LEU A 11 21.95 7.52 24.19
CA LEU A 11 21.51 8.44 23.15
C LEU A 11 20.14 7.96 22.64
N PRO A 12 19.23 8.85 22.23
CA PRO A 12 18.03 8.41 21.52
C PRO A 12 18.50 7.66 20.29
N GLU A 13 18.22 6.36 20.24
CA GLU A 13 18.52 5.52 19.10
C GLU A 13 17.81 6.14 17.90
N ASP A 14 18.59 6.81 17.04
CA ASP A 14 18.21 7.16 15.69
C ASP A 14 18.02 5.82 14.96
N HIS A 15 16.83 5.23 15.14
CA HIS A 15 16.33 4.20 14.28
C HIS A 15 16.03 4.91 12.96
N GLY A 16 17.10 5.11 12.18
CA GLY A 16 17.02 5.44 10.77
C GLY A 16 15.99 4.50 10.18
N SER A 17 14.77 5.02 10.03
CA SER A 17 13.70 4.39 9.28
C SER A 17 14.23 4.41 7.86
N SER A 18 14.96 3.36 7.52
CA SER A 18 15.55 3.12 6.22
C SER A 18 14.47 3.45 5.21
N ALA A 19 14.75 4.44 4.37
CA ALA A 19 13.85 4.89 3.32
C ALA A 19 13.16 3.67 2.65
N PRO A 20 11.86 3.78 2.32
CA PRO A 20 11.17 2.68 1.65
C PRO A 20 12.00 2.26 0.43
N PRO A 21 12.09 0.95 0.09
CA PRO A 21 12.81 0.53 -1.10
C PRO A 21 12.22 1.29 -2.29
N GLU A 22 13.08 2.07 -2.97
CA GLU A 22 12.77 2.92 -4.11
C GLU A 22 12.38 2.05 -5.32
N GLY A 23 11.24 1.37 -5.22
CA GLY A 23 10.50 0.93 -6.39
C GLY A 23 9.95 2.17 -7.11
N PRO A 24 9.68 2.08 -8.43
CA PRO A 24 8.97 3.16 -9.09
C PRO A 24 7.71 3.45 -8.28
N THR A 25 7.52 4.72 -7.92
CA THR A 25 6.28 5.11 -7.28
C THR A 25 5.12 4.65 -8.18
N PRO A 26 3.91 4.37 -7.67
CA PRO A 26 2.81 3.89 -8.53
C PRO A 26 2.53 4.79 -9.76
N ALA A 27 2.97 6.04 -9.73
CA ALA A 27 2.94 6.98 -10.85
C ALA A 27 3.98 6.69 -11.96
N GLU A 28 5.09 6.04 -11.63
CA GLU A 28 6.24 5.76 -12.52
C GLU A 28 6.28 4.31 -13.01
N ALA A 29 5.50 3.41 -12.41
CA ALA A 29 5.47 2.02 -12.84
C ALA A 29 4.94 1.92 -14.29
N PRO A 30 5.62 1.18 -15.19
CA PRO A 30 5.11 0.98 -16.54
C PRO A 30 3.75 0.30 -16.47
N ARG A 31 2.81 0.66 -17.36
CA ARG A 31 1.46 0.05 -17.42
C ARG A 31 1.49 -1.49 -17.53
N SER A 32 2.61 -2.07 -17.96
CA SER A 32 2.83 -3.51 -18.09
C SER A 32 3.53 -4.17 -16.88
N ALA A 33 3.81 -3.44 -15.80
CA ALA A 33 4.42 -4.01 -14.60
C ALA A 33 3.51 -5.08 -14.00
N ARG A 34 4.06 -6.27 -13.75
CA ARG A 34 3.34 -7.34 -13.05
C ARG A 34 3.54 -7.16 -11.55
N MET A 35 2.44 -7.03 -10.81
CA MET A 35 2.43 -6.90 -9.36
C MET A 35 1.66 -8.06 -8.73
N TYR A 36 2.12 -8.54 -7.58
CA TYR A 36 1.38 -9.49 -6.76
C TYR A 36 0.36 -8.73 -5.92
N LEU A 37 -0.89 -9.20 -5.92
CA LEU A 37 -2.00 -8.60 -5.17
C LEU A 37 -2.66 -9.68 -4.32
N SER A 38 -3.11 -9.30 -3.12
CA SER A 38 -4.06 -10.12 -2.37
C SER A 38 -5.41 -10.15 -3.08
N GLY A 39 -6.25 -11.16 -2.77
CA GLY A 39 -7.59 -11.25 -3.36
C GLY A 39 -8.44 -10.00 -3.12
N VAL A 40 -8.36 -9.43 -1.92
CA VAL A 40 -9.07 -8.18 -1.57
C VAL A 40 -8.56 -7.01 -2.40
N GLN A 41 -7.23 -6.85 -2.53
CA GLN A 41 -6.65 -5.78 -3.34
C GLN A 41 -7.07 -5.90 -4.81
N ALA A 42 -7.12 -7.12 -5.35
CA ALA A 42 -7.61 -7.36 -6.70
C ALA A 42 -9.08 -6.97 -6.86
N LEU A 43 -9.94 -7.36 -5.90
CA LEU A 43 -11.37 -7.03 -5.94
C LEU A 43 -11.64 -5.52 -5.86
N VAL A 44 -10.88 -4.78 -5.04
CA VAL A 44 -10.97 -3.31 -4.97
C VAL A 44 -10.46 -2.64 -6.25
N GLN A 45 -9.47 -3.24 -6.93
CA GLN A 45 -8.93 -2.67 -8.15
C GLN A 45 -9.80 -2.86 -9.39
N LEU A 46 -10.63 -3.90 -9.45
CA LEU A 46 -11.52 -4.17 -10.58
C LEU A 46 -12.38 -2.96 -11.02
N PRO A 47 -13.13 -2.26 -10.14
CA PRO A 47 -13.93 -1.12 -10.53
C PRO A 47 -13.10 0.08 -11.00
N ILE A 48 -11.90 0.27 -10.44
CA ILE A 48 -10.96 1.33 -10.86
C ILE A 48 -10.48 1.07 -12.28
N LEU A 49 -10.06 -0.17 -12.58
CA LEU A 49 -9.63 -0.57 -13.92
C LEU A 49 -10.79 -0.52 -14.93
N GLN A 50 -12.00 -0.90 -14.52
CA GLN A 50 -13.16 -0.81 -15.40
C GLN A 50 -13.46 0.64 -15.76
N ARG A 51 -13.45 1.56 -14.79
CA ARG A 51 -13.66 2.99 -15.06
C ARG A 51 -12.63 3.54 -16.04
N GLN A 52 -11.37 3.13 -15.92
CA GLN A 52 -10.32 3.53 -16.87
C GLN A 52 -10.62 3.06 -18.29
N ARG A 53 -11.03 1.80 -18.48
CA ARG A 53 -11.43 1.29 -19.80
C ARG A 53 -12.66 2.00 -20.36
N ASP A 54 -13.64 2.28 -19.50
CA ASP A 54 -14.85 2.98 -19.90
C ASP A 54 -14.54 4.40 -20.37
N LEU A 55 -13.60 5.10 -19.71
CA LEU A 55 -13.10 6.41 -20.15
C LEU A 55 -12.41 6.32 -21.51
N GLU A 56 -11.57 5.30 -21.74
CA GLU A 56 -10.93 5.05 -23.03
C GLU A 56 -11.96 4.76 -24.14
N ALA A 57 -13.10 4.15 -23.79
CA ALA A 57 -14.22 3.90 -24.68
C ALA A 57 -15.19 5.10 -24.82
N GLY A 58 -14.95 6.22 -24.14
CA GLY A 58 -15.81 7.41 -24.16
C GLY A 58 -17.12 7.27 -23.36
N LEU A 59 -17.21 6.30 -22.45
CA LEU A 59 -18.38 6.04 -21.63
C LEU A 59 -18.31 6.82 -20.31
N ASN A 60 -19.44 7.38 -19.89
CA ASN A 60 -19.58 8.07 -18.60
C ASN A 60 -20.12 7.12 -17.52
N THR A 61 -19.30 6.17 -17.08
CA THR A 61 -19.65 5.19 -16.04
C THR A 61 -19.13 5.61 -14.66
N ALA A 62 -19.66 4.99 -13.61
CA ALA A 62 -19.14 5.11 -12.26
C ALA A 62 -19.22 3.75 -11.55
N GLY A 63 -18.28 3.48 -10.66
CA GLY A 63 -18.32 2.32 -9.78
C GLY A 63 -19.11 2.62 -8.51
N PHE A 64 -19.97 1.70 -8.09
CA PHE A 64 -20.66 1.75 -6.81
C PHE A 64 -20.40 0.45 -6.05
N ILE A 65 -19.95 0.58 -4.80
CA ILE A 65 -19.64 -0.55 -3.93
C ILE A 65 -20.46 -0.39 -2.66
N SER A 66 -21.22 -1.43 -2.32
CA SER A 66 -21.87 -1.58 -1.02
C SER A 66 -21.32 -2.82 -0.31
N GLY A 67 -21.32 -2.79 1.03
CA GLY A 67 -20.76 -3.85 1.86
C GLY A 67 -21.73 -4.33 2.94
N TYR A 68 -21.48 -5.54 3.43
CA TYR A 68 -22.10 -6.10 4.62
C TYR A 68 -20.99 -6.76 5.45
N ARG A 69 -21.16 -6.78 6.78
CA ARG A 69 -20.16 -7.34 7.70
C ARG A 69 -19.69 -8.73 7.28
N GLY A 70 -18.37 -8.88 7.06
CA GLY A 70 -17.76 -10.13 6.64
C GLY A 70 -17.61 -10.26 5.12
N SER A 71 -17.98 -9.23 4.35
CA SER A 71 -17.59 -9.12 2.94
C SER A 71 -16.06 -9.06 2.83
N PRO A 72 -15.49 -9.62 1.76
CA PRO A 72 -14.06 -9.47 1.48
C PRO A 72 -13.62 -8.01 1.29
N LEU A 73 -14.57 -7.07 1.13
CA LEU A 73 -14.30 -5.63 1.00
C LEU A 73 -14.63 -4.82 2.28
N GLY A 74 -15.19 -5.46 3.32
CA GLY A 74 -15.58 -4.83 4.61
C GLY A 74 -16.77 -5.51 5.28
#